data_AF-A0A6I6EUH1-F1
#
_entry.id   AF-A0A6I6EUH1-F1
#
_cell.length_a   1.000
_cell.length_b   1.000
_cell.length_c   1.000
_cell.angle_alpha   90.00
_cell.angle_beta   90.00
_cell.angle_gamma   90.00
#
_symmetry.space_group_name_H-M   'P 1'
#
loop_
_entity.id
_entity.type
_entity.pdbx_description
1 polymer ?
#
loop_
_entity_poly.entity_id
_entity_poly.type
_entity_poly.pdbx_seq_one_letter_code
_entity_poly.pdbx_strand_id
1 'polypeptide(L)'
;MLGEDTNLNVTLKNYVIETAEEKAKMMFDGSMNMYINYLICKDNKGRIRRKILELERKLEAKKPKKIAGTGKKAMYSNTCEFCKMAINPGEEICQAEGYSNFIHSKCCKK
;
A
#
# COMPACT_ATOMS: atom_id res chain seq x y z
N MET A 1 3.71 3.50 -2.37
CA MET A 1 2.36 3.13 -2.82
C MET A 1 2.48 1.96 -3.78
N LEU A 2 1.78 0.86 -3.50
CA LEU A 2 1.81 -0.34 -4.35
C LEU A 2 0.67 -0.22 -5.36
N GLY A 3 0.99 0.24 -6.58
CA GLY A 3 0.05 0.36 -7.69
C GLY A 3 -0.72 1.67 -7.74
N GLU A 4 -1.03 2.11 -8.95
CA GLU A 4 -2.04 3.15 -9.22
C GLU A 4 -3.41 2.47 -9.24
N ASP A 5 -4.41 3.06 -8.57
CA ASP A 5 -5.78 2.57 -8.62
C ASP A 5 -6.34 2.81 -10.02
N THR A 6 -6.81 1.75 -10.65
CA THR A 6 -7.39 1.80 -12.00
C THR A 6 -8.79 1.22 -11.97
N ASN A 7 -9.73 1.89 -12.65
CA ASN A 7 -11.11 1.43 -12.73
C ASN A 7 -11.25 0.39 -13.84
N LEU A 8 -11.79 -0.78 -13.48
CA LEU A 8 -12.19 -1.82 -14.42
C LEU A 8 -13.72 -1.79 -14.54
N ASN A 9 -14.23 -1.46 -15.73
CA ASN A 9 -15.65 -1.55 -16.03
C ASN A 9 -15.95 -2.90 -16.70
N VAL A 10 -16.89 -3.66 -16.14
CA VAL A 10 -17.36 -4.93 -16.69
C VAL A 10 -18.88 -4.95 -16.77
N THR A 11 -19.42 -5.53 -17.83
CA THR A 11 -20.86 -5.77 -17.95
C THR A 11 -21.20 -7.15 -17.42
N LEU A 12 -22.10 -7.22 -16.45
CA LEU A 12 -22.59 -8.46 -15.86
C LEU A 12 -24.10 -8.57 -16.10
N LYS A 13 -24.61 -9.81 -16.17
CA LYS A 13 -26.06 -10.05 -16.21
C LYS A 13 -26.67 -9.76 -14.84
N ASN A 14 -27.90 -9.26 -14.80
CA ASN A 14 -28.57 -8.86 -13.56
C ASN A 14 -28.53 -9.93 -12.45
N TYR A 15 -28.84 -11.19 -12.78
CA TYR A 15 -28.80 -12.28 -11.78
C TYR A 15 -27.41 -12.51 -11.16
N VAL A 16 -26.33 -12.19 -11.89
CA VAL A 16 -24.95 -12.27 -11.39
C VAL A 16 -24.69 -11.12 -10.42
N ILE A 17 -25.19 -9.92 -10.73
CA ILE A 17 -25.07 -8.74 -9.88
C ILE A 17 -25.81 -8.97 -8.57
N GLU A 18 -27.07 -9.40 -8.62
CA GLU A 18 -27.90 -9.69 -7.44
C GLU A 18 -27.23 -10.70 -6.52
N THR A 19 -26.75 -11.81 -7.09
CA THR A 19 -26.02 -12.85 -6.32
C THR A 19 -24.75 -12.29 -5.68
N ALA A 20 -23.99 -11.46 -6.41
CA ALA A 20 -22.75 -10.89 -5.91
C ALA A 20 -23.00 -9.87 -4.78
N GLU A 21 -24.05 -9.06 -4.90
CA GLU A 21 -24.46 -8.09 -3.87
C GLU A 21 -24.87 -8.78 -2.56
N GLU A 22 -25.64 -9.87 -2.64
CA GLU A 22 -25.99 -10.67 -1.45
C GLU A 22 -24.74 -11.19 -0.74
N LYS A 23 -23.79 -11.74 -1.50
CA LYS A 23 -22.52 -12.24 -0.95
C LYS A 23 -21.67 -11.12 -0.37
N ALA A 24 -21.61 -9.96 -1.03
CA ALA A 24 -20.90 -8.79 -0.54
C ALA A 24 -21.51 -8.28 0.78
N LYS A 25 -22.84 -8.24 0.91
CA LYS A 25 -23.55 -7.90 2.16
C LYS A 25 -23.17 -8.85 3.30
N MET A 26 -23.16 -10.16 3.04
CA MET A 26 -22.84 -11.16 4.06
C MET A 26 -21.38 -11.14 4.52
N MET A 27 -20.44 -10.83 3.62
CA MET A 27 -19.01 -11.01 3.87
C MET A 27 -18.24 -9.71 4.09
N PHE A 28 -18.70 -8.60 3.53
CA PHE A 28 -17.96 -7.35 3.42
C PHE A 28 -18.85 -6.11 3.60
N ASP A 29 -19.94 -6.23 4.37
CA ASP A 29 -20.87 -5.13 4.69
C ASP A 29 -21.40 -4.39 3.43
N GLY A 30 -21.58 -5.16 2.34
CA GLY A 30 -22.10 -4.65 1.06
C GLY A 30 -21.02 -4.13 0.11
N SER A 31 -19.74 -4.16 0.50
CA SER A 31 -18.65 -3.69 -0.36
C SER A 31 -18.35 -4.65 -1.50
N MET A 32 -18.94 -4.37 -2.67
CA MET A 32 -18.70 -5.12 -3.90
C MET A 32 -17.23 -5.15 -4.33
N ASN A 33 -16.51 -4.05 -4.15
CA ASN A 33 -15.08 -3.98 -4.44
C ASN A 33 -14.28 -4.97 -3.59
N MET A 34 -14.60 -5.08 -2.29
CA MET A 34 -13.94 -6.05 -1.41
C MET A 34 -14.30 -7.48 -1.79
N TYR A 35 -15.55 -7.75 -2.15
CA TYR A 35 -15.98 -9.07 -2.60
C TYR A 35 -15.24 -9.52 -3.88
N ILE A 36 -15.17 -8.65 -4.90
CA ILE A 36 -14.45 -8.94 -6.15
C ILE A 36 -12.95 -9.13 -5.87
N ASN A 37 -12.34 -8.25 -5.09
CA ASN A 37 -10.92 -8.38 -4.70
C ASN A 37 -10.66 -9.69 -3.97
N TYR A 38 -11.55 -10.09 -3.07
CA TYR A 38 -11.46 -11.37 -2.36
C TYR A 38 -11.50 -12.56 -3.32
N LEU A 39 -12.46 -12.59 -4.26
CA LEU A 39 -12.58 -13.68 -5.24
C LEU A 39 -11.30 -13.80 -6.08
N ILE A 40 -10.82 -12.67 -6.61
CA ILE A 40 -9.60 -12.64 -7.43
C ILE A 40 -8.40 -13.11 -6.61
N CYS A 41 -8.23 -12.61 -5.38
CA CYS A 41 -7.10 -12.98 -4.53
C CYS A 41 -7.16 -14.45 -4.08
N LYS A 42 -8.35 -14.98 -3.80
CA LYS A 42 -8.56 -16.34 -3.33
C LYS A 42 -8.08 -17.37 -4.35
N ASP A 43 -8.41 -17.16 -5.62
CA ASP A 43 -8.09 -18.11 -6.69
C ASP A 43 -6.69 -17.90 -7.27
N ASN A 44 -6.09 -16.72 -7.04
CA ASN A 44 -4.80 -16.33 -7.62
C ASN A 44 -3.69 -16.11 -6.58
N LYS A 45 -3.81 -16.67 -5.36
CA LYS A 45 -2.89 -16.42 -4.22
C LYS A 45 -1.41 -16.43 -4.61
N GLY A 46 -0.97 -17.45 -5.34
CA GLY A 46 0.43 -17.59 -5.75
C GLY A 46 0.91 -16.46 -6.68
N ARG A 47 0.08 -16.07 -7.66
CA ARG A 47 0.39 -14.98 -8.59
C ARG A 47 0.40 -13.63 -7.88
N ILE A 48 -0.59 -13.37 -7.03
CA ILE A 48 -0.68 -12.12 -6.25
C ILE A 48 0.51 -11.99 -5.29
N ARG A 49 0.87 -13.05 -4.56
CA ARG A 49 2.05 -13.04 -3.67
C ARG A 49 3.34 -12.74 -4.42
N ARG A 50 3.55 -13.34 -5.60
CA ARG A 50 4.72 -13.02 -6.44
C ARG A 50 4.72 -11.55 -6.87
N LYS A 51 3.55 -11.00 -7.23
CA LYS A 51 3.46 -9.60 -7.64
C LYS A 51 3.75 -8.63 -6.50
N ILE A 52 3.25 -8.91 -5.30
CA ILE A 52 3.56 -8.13 -4.09
C ILE A 52 5.07 -8.12 -3.84
N LEU A 53 5.72 -9.29 -3.85
CA LEU A 53 7.17 -9.40 -3.68
C LEU A 53 7.95 -8.65 -4.76
N GLU A 54 7.51 -8.69 -6.01
CA GLU A 54 8.12 -7.93 -7.11
C GLU A 54 8.04 -6.43 -6.85
N LEU A 55 6.88 -5.93 -6.43
CA LEU A 55 6.67 -4.52 -6.14
C LEU A 55 7.45 -4.06 -4.90
N GLU A 56 7.52 -4.88 -3.85
CA GLU A 56 8.33 -4.62 -2.66
C GLU A 56 9.82 -4.53 -3.02
N ARG A 57 10.34 -5.46 -3.84
CA ARG A 57 11.73 -5.40 -4.33
C ARG A 57 12.00 -4.15 -5.15
N LYS A 58 11.08 -3.76 -6.03
CA LYS A 58 11.18 -2.50 -6.81
C LYS A 58 11.21 -1.28 -5.89
N LEU A 59 10.41 -1.28 -4.83
CA LEU A 59 10.38 -0.19 -3.85
C LEU A 59 11.67 -0.15 -3.02
N GLU A 60 12.19 -1.29 -2.58
CA GLU A 60 13.46 -1.40 -1.86
C GLU A 60 14.64 -0.86 -2.70
N ALA A 61 14.69 -1.20 -3.98
CA ALA A 61 15.71 -0.69 -4.90
C ALA A 61 15.68 0.85 -5.00
N LYS A 62 14.49 1.46 -4.92
CA LYS A 62 14.28 2.91 -4.98
C LYS A 62 14.50 3.64 -3.66
N LYS A 63 14.61 2.94 -2.53
CA LYS A 63 14.83 3.62 -1.23
C LYS A 63 16.13 4.43 -1.25
N PRO A 64 16.11 5.68 -0.74
CA PRO A 64 17.32 6.50 -0.63
C PRO A 64 18.24 6.00 0.49
N LYS A 65 19.53 6.36 0.42
CA LYS A 65 20.51 6.05 1.46
C LYS A 65 20.27 6.94 2.69
N LYS A 66 20.35 6.34 3.88
CA LYS A 66 20.28 7.05 5.16
C LYS A 66 21.54 7.88 5.39
N ILE A 67 21.38 9.12 5.86
CA ILE A 67 22.51 9.91 6.38
C ILE A 67 22.81 9.45 7.81
N ALA A 68 24.05 9.05 8.06
CA ALA A 68 24.46 8.52 9.38
C ALA A 68 24.24 9.54 10.50
N GLY A 69 23.85 9.07 11.70
CA GLY A 69 23.62 9.93 12.87
C GLY A 69 22.32 10.75 12.86
N THR A 70 21.53 10.71 11.79
CA THR A 70 20.28 11.51 11.68
C THR A 70 19.03 10.81 12.20
N GLY A 71 19.16 9.59 12.74
CA GLY A 71 18.02 8.82 13.24
C GLY A 71 17.44 9.43 14.53
N LYS A 72 16.13 9.69 14.55
CA LYS A 72 15.42 10.17 15.75
C LYS A 72 13.94 9.78 15.74
N LYS A 73 13.21 10.08 16.82
CA LYS A 73 11.75 9.99 16.85
C LYS A 73 11.12 11.30 16.35
N ALA A 74 10.05 11.18 15.58
CA ALA A 74 9.25 12.33 15.16
C ALA A 74 8.59 12.99 16.37
N MET A 75 8.73 14.31 16.48
CA MET A 75 8.07 15.10 17.54
C MET A 75 6.69 15.61 17.12
N TYR A 76 6.48 15.77 15.82
CA TYR A 76 5.26 16.31 15.22
C TYR A 76 4.84 15.42 14.06
N SER A 77 3.55 15.50 13.71
CA SER A 77 3.04 14.86 12.51
C SER A 77 3.61 15.53 11.25
N ASN A 78 4.10 14.75 10.30
CA ASN A 78 4.54 15.26 9.00
C ASN A 78 4.20 14.24 7.89
N THR A 79 4.48 14.56 6.62
CA THR A 79 4.33 13.61 5.50
C THR A 79 5.70 13.13 5.06
N CYS A 80 5.87 11.82 4.95
CA CYS A 80 7.12 11.23 4.45
C CYS A 80 7.28 11.52 2.96
N GLU A 81 8.35 12.23 2.57
CA GLU A 81 8.56 12.60 1.17
C GLU A 81 8.75 11.41 0.22
N PHE A 82 9.18 10.24 0.73
CA PHE A 82 9.37 9.03 -0.06
C PHE A 82 8.06 8.25 -0.28
N CYS A 83 7.41 7.81 0.80
CA CYS A 83 6.23 6.95 0.69
C CYS A 83 4.91 7.73 0.65
N LYS A 84 4.96 9.05 0.91
CA LYS A 84 3.82 9.98 1.03
C LYS A 84 2.80 9.62 2.12
N MET A 85 3.15 8.72 3.01
CA MET A 85 2.34 8.40 4.19
C MET A 85 2.65 9.36 5.33
N ALA A 86 1.68 9.56 6.21
CA ALA A 86 1.88 10.31 7.44
C ALA A 86 2.99 9.70 8.31
N ILE A 87 3.81 10.57 8.88
CA ILE A 87 4.76 10.32 9.96
C ILE A 87 4.05 10.78 11.22
N ASN A 88 3.75 9.86 12.13
CA ASN A 88 3.11 10.19 13.40
C ASN A 88 4.15 10.52 14.48
N PRO A 89 3.82 11.35 15.48
CA PRO A 89 4.68 11.56 16.64
C PRO A 89 5.08 10.22 17.29
N GLY A 90 6.36 10.08 17.62
CA GLY A 90 6.94 8.86 18.17
C GLY A 90 7.49 7.87 17.14
N GLU A 91 7.14 7.99 15.85
CA GLU A 91 7.69 7.13 14.79
C GLU A 91 9.18 7.42 14.52
N GLU A 92 9.93 6.39 14.10
CA GLU A 92 11.33 6.55 13.74
C GLU A 92 11.49 7.22 12.36
N ILE A 93 12.33 8.24 12.32
CA ILE A 93 12.64 9.03 11.12
C ILE A 93 14.15 9.16 10.88
N CYS A 94 14.54 9.34 9.62
CA CYS A 94 15.91 9.57 9.14
C CYS A 94 15.93 10.73 8.14
N GLN A 95 17.07 11.40 8.00
CA GLN A 95 17.36 12.13 6.77
C GLN A 95 17.96 11.16 5.74
N ALA A 96 17.71 11.44 4.47
CA ALA A 96 18.17 10.63 3.37
C ALA A 96 18.76 11.51 2.26
N GLU A 97 19.74 10.98 1.51
CA GLU A 97 20.36 11.70 0.40
C GLU A 97 19.30 12.10 -0.66
N GLY A 98 19.29 13.38 -1.05
CA GLY A 98 18.36 13.92 -2.05
C GLY A 98 16.98 14.31 -1.51
N TYR A 99 16.77 14.29 -0.20
CA TYR A 99 15.53 14.70 0.46
C TYR A 99 15.79 15.86 1.43
N SER A 100 14.92 16.87 1.42
CA SER A 100 15.04 18.04 2.29
C SER A 100 14.41 17.79 3.66
N ASN A 101 13.35 16.97 3.72
CA ASN A 101 12.67 16.62 4.96
C ASN A 101 13.03 15.22 5.45
N PHE A 102 12.72 14.98 6.73
CA PHE A 102 12.82 13.66 7.34
C PHE A 102 11.80 12.71 6.69
N ILE A 103 12.25 11.49 6.43
CA ILE A 103 11.41 10.39 5.97
C ILE A 103 11.36 9.30 7.04
N HIS A 104 10.41 8.35 6.94
CA HIS A 104 10.40 7.21 7.86
C HIS A 104 11.73 6.44 7.80
N SER A 105 12.22 5.97 8.95
CA SER A 105 13.41 5.13 9.04
C SER A 105 13.32 3.90 8.13
N LYS A 106 12.14 3.26 8.06
CA LYS A 106 11.85 2.12 7.16
C LYS A 106 11.91 2.46 5.67
N CYS A 107 11.83 3.74 5.30
CA CYS A 107 11.91 4.23 3.94
C CYS A 107 13.34 4.53 3.50
N CYS A 108 14.31 4.57 4.41
CA CYS A 108 15.73 4.60 4.10
C CYS A 108 16.26 3.17 3.83
N LYS A 109 17.29 3.04 2.99
CA LYS A 109 18.14 1.84 2.96
C LYS A 109 18.91 1.74 4.27
N LYS A 110 19.05 0.50 4.77
CA LYS A 110 19.91 0.19 5.91
C LYS A 110 21.38 0.40 5.57
#